data_AF-A0A7G2IRF1-F1
#
_entry.id   AF-A0A7G2IRF1-F1
#
_cell.length_a   1.000
_cell.length_b   1.000
_cell.length_c   1.000
_cell.angle_alpha   90.00
_cell.angle_beta   90.00
_cell.angle_gamma   90.00
#
_symmetry.space_group_name_H-M   'P 1'
#
loop_
_entity.id
_entity.type
_entity.pdbx_description
1 polymer ?
#
loop_
_entity_poly.entity_id
_entity_poly.type
_entity_poly.pdbx_seq_one_letter_code
_entity_poly.pdbx_strand_id
1 'polypeptide(L)' 'MGAGKPHPRVFGAFPRVLGKYVREEGCLSWEAAIRKMTGKPAEVLGLQDRGLLKVGYAADIVMFDPNTIADKGTFC' A
#
# COMPACT_ATOMS: atom_id res chain seq x y z
N MET A 1 -6.08 -21.88 -15.95
CA MET A 1 -6.09 -20.45 -15.55
C MET A 1 -7.51 -19.94 -15.73
N GLY A 2 -8.29 -19.84 -14.65
CA GLY A 2 -9.70 -19.47 -14.73
C GLY A 2 -9.87 -17.97 -14.94
N ALA A 3 -10.46 -17.57 -16.06
CA ALA A 3 -10.95 -16.22 -16.30
C ALA A 3 -12.20 -15.98 -15.43
N GLY A 4 -12.00 -15.67 -14.15
CA GLY A 4 -13.05 -15.24 -13.23
C GLY A 4 -12.88 -13.77 -12.91
N LYS A 5 -13.99 -13.04 -12.76
CA LYS A 5 -13.98 -11.62 -12.39
C LYS A 5 -13.18 -11.42 -11.11
N PRO A 6 -11.97 -10.82 -11.16
CA PRO A 6 -11.10 -10.74 -10.00
C PRO A 6 -11.76 -9.86 -8.93
N HIS A 7 -11.70 -10.29 -7.67
CA HIS A 7 -12.25 -9.52 -6.57
C HIS A 7 -11.55 -8.13 -6.52
N PRO A 8 -12.28 -7.01 -6.35
CA PRO A 8 -11.74 -5.64 -6.44
C PRO A 8 -10.48 -5.37 -5.62
N ARG A 9 -10.31 -6.11 -4.51
CA ARG A 9 -9.11 -6.13 -3.66
C ARG A 9 -7.79 -6.31 -4.43
N VAL A 10 -7.81 -6.99 -5.57
CA VAL A 10 -6.61 -7.23 -6.39
C VAL A 10 -5.98 -5.90 -6.84
N PHE A 11 -6.82 -4.90 -7.12
CA PHE A 11 -6.38 -3.59 -7.60
C PHE A 11 -6.53 -2.48 -6.56
N GLY A 12 -7.35 -2.70 -5.54
CA GLY A 12 -7.78 -1.66 -4.60
C GLY A 12 -7.17 -1.69 -3.20
N ALA A 13 -6.49 -2.78 -2.80
CA ALA A 13 -6.16 -3.03 -1.39
C ALA A 13 -5.33 -1.90 -0.74
N PHE A 14 -4.25 -1.46 -1.39
CA PHE A 14 -3.36 -0.43 -0.82
C PHE A 14 -3.96 0.98 -0.89
N PRO A 15 -4.52 1.45 -2.04
CA PRO A 15 -5.20 2.73 -2.10
C PRO A 15 -6.40 2.83 -1.15
N ARG A 16 -7.11 1.72 -0.89
CA ARG A 16 -8.21 1.69 0.10
C ARG A 16 -7.72 1.94 1.52
N VAL A 17 -6.55 1.42 1.89
CA VAL A 17 -5.95 1.69 3.20
C VAL A 17 -5.63 3.17 3.37
N LEU A 18 -5.01 3.78 2.36
CA LEU A 18 -4.64 5.19 2.42
C LEU A 18 -5.85 6.15 2.32
N GLY A 19 -6.78 5.88 1.40
CA GLY A 19 -7.96 6.72 1.21
C GLY A 19 -8.99 6.55 2.33
N LYS A 20 -9.44 5.32 2.57
CA LYS A 20 -10.54 5.07 3.51
C LYS A 20 -10.06 5.01 4.96
N TYR A 21 -9.08 4.17 5.28
CA TYR A 21 -8.71 3.92 6.68
C TYR A 21 -7.82 5.00 7.30
N VAL A 22 -6.99 5.68 6.50
CA VAL A 22 -6.14 6.79 6.98
C VAL A 22 -6.84 8.14 6.81
N ARG A 23 -7.26 8.51 5.60
CA ARG A 23 -7.82 9.85 5.34
C ARG A 23 -9.27 10.00 5.80
N GLU A 24 -10.17 9.09 5.45
CA GLU A 24 -11.62 9.25 5.74
C GLU A 24 -11.99 8.86 7.19
N GLU A 25 -11.57 7.67 7.64
CA GLU A 25 -11.94 7.13 8.96
C GLU A 25 -10.93 7.50 10.06
N GLY A 26 -9.72 7.93 9.73
CA GLY A 26 -8.69 8.34 10.71
C GLY A 26 -8.25 7.22 11.67
N CYS A 27 -8.51 5.95 11.34
CA CYS A 27 -8.22 4.81 12.21
C CYS A 27 -6.72 4.48 12.29
N LEU A 28 -5.92 5.00 11.36
CA LEU A 28 -4.47 4.82 11.29
C LEU A 28 -3.79 6.14 10.93
N SER A 29 -2.61 6.40 11.49
CA SER A 29 -1.76 7.50 11.01
C SER A 29 -1.14 7.16 9.66
N TRP A 30 -0.76 8.18 8.90
CA TRP A 30 -0.07 8.01 7.62
C TRP A 30 1.21 7.19 7.76
N GLU A 31 2.03 7.48 8.77
CA GLU A 31 3.30 6.81 9.04
C GLU A 31 3.06 5.34 9.42
N ALA A 32 2.07 5.07 10.27
CA ALA A 32 1.71 3.72 10.69
C ALA A 32 1.23 2.87 9.49
N ALA A 33 0.39 3.46 8.63
CA ALA A 33 -0.08 2.79 7.42
C ALA A 33 1.07 2.52 6.45
N ILE A 34 1.94 3.50 6.18
CA ILE A 34 3.12 3.34 5.31
C ILE A 34 4.02 2.25 5.86
N ARG A 35 4.38 2.27 7.16
CA ARG A 35 5.21 1.23 7.77
C ARG A 35 4.60 -0.16 7.66
N LYS A 36 3.28 -0.27 7.87
CA LYS A 36 2.54 -1.54 7.76
C LYS A 36 2.60 -2.15 6.36
N MET A 37 2.76 -1.32 5.33
CA MET A 37 2.76 -1.73 3.92
C MET A 37 4.17 -1.80 3.29
N THR A 38 5.21 -1.29 3.97
CA THR A 38 6.58 -1.19 3.43
C THR A 38 7.60 -1.89 4.34
N GLY A 39 8.03 -1.23 5.40
CA GLY A 39 9.09 -1.72 6.30
C GLY A 39 8.69 -2.97 7.08
N LYS A 40 7.43 -3.08 7.54
CA LYS A 40 7.01 -4.25 8.33
C LYS A 40 7.01 -5.55 7.51
N PRO A 41 6.49 -5.59 6.27
CA PRO A 41 6.67 -6.73 5.38
C PRO A 41 8.14 -7.04 5.09
N ALA A 42 8.97 -6.02 4.87
CA ALA A 42 10.41 -6.22 4.63
C ALA A 42 11.11 -6.91 5.82
N GLU A 43 10.83 -6.46 7.05
CA GLU A 43 11.31 -7.10 8.28
C GLU A 43 10.88 -8.58 8.38
N VAL A 44 9.59 -8.86 8.14
CA VAL A 44 9.01 -10.21 8.27
C VAL A 44 9.54 -11.17 7.22
N LEU A 45 9.76 -10.70 6.00
CA LEU A 45 10.28 -11.50 4.89
C LEU A 45 11.81 -11.56 4.84
N GLY A 46 12.50 -10.84 5.72
CA GLY A 46 13.96 -10.80 5.76
C GLY A 46 14.61 -10.00 4.63
N LEU A 47 13.88 -9.09 3.99
CA LEU A 47 14.41 -8.20 2.95
C LEU A 47 15.28 -7.12 3.59
N GLN A 48 16.60 -7.27 3.50
CA GLN A 48 17.55 -6.42 4.23
C GLN A 48 17.73 -5.02 3.60
N ASP A 49 17.47 -4.87 2.31
CA ASP A 49 17.74 -3.69 1.49
C ASP A 49 16.47 -3.06 0.88
N ARG A 50 15.27 -3.41 1.39
CA ARG A 50 13.98 -2.93 0.88
C ARG A 50 13.03 -2.43 1.98
N GLY A 51 11.97 -1.75 1.56
CA GLY A 51 10.88 -1.31 2.44
C GLY A 51 11.15 -0.02 3.23
N LEU A 52 12.31 0.61 3.05
CA LEU A 52 12.69 1.89 3.67
C LEU A 52 13.36 2.81 2.65
N LEU A 53 13.14 4.12 2.79
CA LEU A 53 13.85 5.13 2.01
C LEU A 53 15.16 5.49 2.72
N LYS A 54 16.25 4.85 2.32
CA LYS A 54 17.58 5.06 2.89
C LYS A 54 18.66 4.91 1.82
N VAL A 55 19.77 5.62 1.99
CA VAL A 55 20.96 5.44 1.15
C VAL A 55 21.43 3.98 1.23
N GLY A 56 21.66 3.36 0.07
CA GLY A 56 22.07 1.96 -0.06
C GLY A 56 20.92 0.95 -0.14
N TYR A 57 19.66 1.39 -0.04
CA TYR A 57 18.49 0.54 -0.27
C TYR A 57 18.04 0.60 -1.73
N ALA A 58 17.24 -0.40 -2.15
CA ALA A 58 16.61 -0.41 -3.45
C ALA A 58 15.68 0.81 -3.62
N ALA A 59 15.65 1.37 -4.84
CA ALA A 59 14.81 2.52 -5.19
C ALA A 59 13.34 2.13 -5.48
N ASP A 60 12.73 1.33 -4.59
CA ASP A 60 11.31 0.95 -4.66
C ASP A 60 10.44 2.09 -4.12
N ILE A 61 10.14 3.07 -4.97
CA ILE A 61 9.46 4.32 -4.58
C ILE A 61 8.09 4.42 -5.23
N VAL A 62 7.09 4.82 -4.45
CA VAL A 62 5.75 5.16 -4.93
C VAL A 62 5.42 6.59 -4.51
N MET A 63 5.06 7.42 -5.47
CA MET A 63 4.58 8.78 -5.25
C MET A 63 3.07 8.81 -5.47
N PHE A 64 2.33 9.36 -4.52
CA PHE A 64 0.87 9.51 -4.59
C PHE A 64 0.45 10.81 -3.93
N ASP A 65 -0.73 11.30 -4.29
CA ASP A 65 -1.33 12.49 -3.67
C ASP A 65 -2.21 12.05 -2.49
N PRO A 66 -1.90 12.47 -1.25
CA PRO A 66 -2.66 12.09 -0.06
C PRO A 66 -4.12 12.56 -0.11
N ASN A 67 -4.43 13.64 -0.84
CA ASN A 67 -5.77 14.21 -0.90
C ASN A 67 -6.68 13.46 -1.88
N THR A 68 -6.11 12.79 -2.89
CA THR A 68 -6.88 12.16 -3.98
C THR A 68 -6.73 10.64 -4.07
N ILE A 69 -5.77 10.04 -3.35
CA ILE A 69 -5.58 8.59 -3.35
C ILE A 69 -6.86 7.85 -2.93
N ALA A 70 -7.32 6.95 -3.78
CA ALA A 70 -8.54 6.18 -3.55
C ALA A 70 -8.53 4.88 -4.38
N ASP A 71 -9.19 3.86 -3.85
CA ASP A 71 -9.48 2.62 -4.55
C ASP A 71 -10.55 2.85 -5.63
N LYS A 72 -10.23 2.53 -6.88
CA LYS A 72 -11.15 2.55 -8.03
C LYS A 72 -11.40 1.14 -8.59
N GLY A 73 -10.97 0.10 -7.89
CA GLY A 73 -11.15 -1.29 -8.29
C GLY A 73 -12.63 -1.62 -8.39
N THR A 74 -13.09 -1.91 -9.59
CA THR A 74 -14.41 -2.49 -9.86
C THR A 74 -14.27 -3.97 -10.18
N PHE A 75 -15.38 -4.73 -10.14
CA PHE A 75 -15.39 -6.09 -10.69
C PHE A 75 -15.21 -5.99 -12.21
N CYS A 76 -14.13 -6.59 -12.74
CA CYS A 76 -13.91 -6.72 -14.19
C CYS A 76 -14.61 -8.00 -14.66
#